data_AF-A5UWF2-F1
#
_entry.id   AF-A5UWF2-F1
#
_cell.length_a   1.000
_cell.length_b   1.000
_cell.length_c   1.000
_cell.angle_alpha   90.00
_cell.angle_beta   90.00
_cell.angle_gamma   90.00
#
_symmetry.space_group_name_H-M   'P 1'
#
loop_
_entity.id
_entity.type
_entity.pdbx_description
1 polymer ?
#
loop_
_entity_poly.entity_id
_entity_poly.type
_entity_poly.pdbx_seq_one_letter_code
_entity_poly.pdbx_strand_id
1 'polypeptide(L)' 'MPLLEVLYASDEPLSLERKRAFAREAVAIFHEVLGTPPGRLRLVIHHLKPDDSLGLLEDGDAGEAPQGTDR' A
#
# COMPACT_ATOMS: atom_id res chain seq x y z
N MET A 1 -8.22 -21.07 -7.94
CA MET A 1 -8.53 -19.62 -8.02
C MET A 1 -7.32 -18.90 -7.48
N PRO A 2 -6.71 -18.00 -8.26
CA PRO A 2 -5.58 -17.22 -7.75
C PRO A 2 -6.06 -16.15 -6.75
N LEU A 3 -5.20 -15.88 -5.78
CA LEU A 3 -5.29 -14.75 -4.85
C LEU A 3 -4.13 -13.80 -5.15
N LEU A 4 -4.44 -12.50 -5.25
CA LEU A 4 -3.47 -11.42 -5.27
C LEU A 4 -3.70 -10.53 -4.06
N GLU A 5 -2.70 -10.43 -3.19
CA GLU A 5 -2.66 -9.49 -2.09
C GLU A 5 -1.69 -8.37 -2.43
N VAL A 6 -2.15 -7.13 -2.33
CA VAL A 6 -1.33 -5.94 -2.53
C VAL A 6 -1.21 -5.23 -1.20
N LEU A 7 0.00 -5.19 -0.65
CA LEU A 7 0.32 -4.43 0.54
C LEU A 7 1.08 -3.18 0.08
N TYR A 8 0.60 -2.01 0.49
CA TYR A 8 1.30 -0.76 0.24
C TYR A 8 1.22 0.13 1.48
N ALA A 9 2.30 0.85 1.75
CA ALA A 9 2.39 1.81 2.83
C ALA A 9 2.51 3.22 2.26
N SER A 10 1.72 4.14 2.79
CA SER A 10 1.74 5.57 2.46
C SER A 10 0.99 6.36 3.53
N ASP A 11 1.26 7.65 3.67
CA ASP A 11 0.51 8.51 4.60
C ASP A 11 -0.97 8.57 4.22
N GLU A 12 -1.23 8.85 2.94
CA GLU A 12 -2.59 8.92 2.41
C GLU A 12 -2.95 7.66 1.60
N PRO A 13 -4.18 7.15 1.74
CA PRO A 13 -4.64 6.01 0.95
C PRO A 13 -4.77 6.37 -0.53
N LEU A 14 -4.55 5.40 -1.41
CA LEU A 14 -4.86 5.56 -2.84
C LEU A 14 -6.36 5.83 -3.04
N SER A 15 -6.66 6.71 -4.00
CA SER A 15 -8.03 7.00 -4.41
C SER A 15 -8.76 5.74 -4.92
N LEU A 16 -10.09 5.74 -4.79
CA LEU A 16 -10.92 4.63 -5.28
C LEU A 16 -10.76 4.41 -6.78
N GLU A 17 -10.61 5.47 -7.56
CA GLU A 17 -10.38 5.39 -9.00
C GLU A 17 -9.07 4.67 -9.33
N ARG A 18 -7.99 4.99 -8.62
CA ARG A 18 -6.69 4.34 -8.80
C ARG A 18 -6.76 2.85 -8.46
N LYS A 19 -7.43 2.50 -7.35
CA LYS A 19 -7.66 1.10 -6.95
C LYS A 19 -8.48 0.34 -8.00
N ARG A 20 -9.49 0.98 -8.61
CA ARG A 20 -10.30 0.39 -9.70
C ARG A 20 -9.49 0.18 -10.98
N ALA A 21 -8.65 1.15 -11.35
CA ALA A 21 -7.77 1.03 -12.50
C ALA A 21 -6.82 -0.17 -12.33
N PHE A 22 -6.16 -0.27 -11.16
CA PHE A 22 -5.31 -1.40 -10.83
C PHE A 22 -6.06 -2.74 -10.89
N ALA A 23 -7.26 -2.82 -10.31
CA ALA A 23 -8.04 -4.06 -10.30
C ALA A 23 -8.39 -4.55 -11.71
N ARG A 24 -8.70 -3.64 -12.64
CA ARG A 24 -8.97 -3.99 -14.04
C ARG A 24 -7.74 -4.56 -14.74
N GLU A 25 -6.60 -3.90 -14.57
CA GLU A 25 -5.33 -4.35 -15.15
C GLU A 25 -4.88 -5.70 -14.57
N ALA A 26 -4.99 -5.89 -13.25
CA ALA A 26 -4.67 -7.16 -12.61
C ALA A 26 -5.53 -8.30 -13.18
N VAL A 27 -6.85 -8.09 -13.35
CA VAL A 27 -7.72 -9.10 -13.98
C VAL A 27 -7.27 -9.41 -15.40
N ALA A 28 -6.92 -8.40 -16.20
CA ALA A 28 -6.44 -8.59 -17.56
C ALA A 28 -5.14 -9.42 -17.60
N ILE A 29 -4.16 -9.08 -16.78
CA ILE A 29 -2.88 -9.81 -16.67
C ILE A 29 -3.12 -11.27 -16.27
N PHE A 30 -3.94 -11.51 -15.25
CA PHE A 30 -4.22 -12.87 -14.78
C PHE A 30 -4.99 -13.70 -15.82
N HIS A 31 -5.85 -13.05 -16.62
CA HIS A 31 -6.53 -13.69 -17.73
C HIS A 31 -5.54 -14.03 -18.86
N GLU A 32 -4.69 -13.09 -19.27
CA GLU A 32 -3.75 -13.26 -20.37
C GLU A 32 -2.64 -14.29 -20.07
N VAL A 33 -2.01 -14.18 -18.90
CA VAL A 33 -0.81 -14.97 -18.58
C VAL A 33 -1.18 -16.35 -18.01
N LEU A 34 -2.21 -16.41 -17.17
CA LEU A 34 -2.58 -17.62 -16.43
C LEU A 34 -3.90 -18.24 -16.91
N GLY A 35 -4.56 -17.66 -17.90
CA GLY A 35 -5.88 -18.11 -18.37
C GLY A 35 -6.98 -17.97 -17.32
N THR A 36 -6.81 -17.09 -16.32
CA THR A 36 -7.78 -16.95 -15.22
C THR A 36 -9.08 -16.33 -15.74
N PRO A 37 -10.23 -17.02 -15.66
CA PRO A 37 -11.48 -16.45 -16.16
C PRO A 37 -11.89 -15.18 -15.38
N PRO A 38 -12.54 -14.20 -16.03
CA PRO A 38 -13.07 -13.03 -15.34
C PRO A 38 -13.95 -13.40 -14.14
N GLY A 39 -13.79 -12.67 -13.03
CA GLY A 39 -14.51 -12.92 -11.77
C GLY A 39 -13.92 -14.04 -10.89
N ARG A 40 -12.85 -14.73 -11.31
CA ARG A 40 -12.18 -15.79 -10.53
C ARG A 40 -10.96 -15.34 -9.76
N LEU A 41 -10.38 -14.18 -10.13
CA LEU A 41 -9.31 -13.56 -9.36
C LEU A 41 -9.87 -13.02 -8.04
N ARG A 42 -9.29 -13.44 -6.92
CA ARG A 42 -9.50 -12.80 -5.62
C ARG A 42 -8.42 -11.72 -5.46
N LEU A 43 -8.84 -10.48 -5.24
CA LEU A 43 -7.93 -9.34 -5.06
C LEU A 43 -8.23 -8.68 -3.72
N VAL A 44 -7.20 -8.51 -2.89
CA VAL A 44 -7.27 -7.75 -1.65
C VAL A 44 -6.17 -6.69 -1.67
N ILE A 45 -6.52 -5.45 -1.31
CA ILE A 45 -5.59 -4.32 -1.30
C ILE A 45 -5.55 -3.77 0.13
N HIS A 46 -4.41 -3.94 0.79
CA HIS A 46 -4.15 -3.45 2.14
C HIS A 46 -3.37 -2.14 2.08
N HIS A 47 -3.96 -1.10 2.65
CA HIS A 47 -3.24 0.13 2.98
C HIS A 47 -2.68 0.00 4.39
N LEU A 48 -1.37 0.18 4.52
CA LEU A 48 -0.67 0.21 5.79
C LEU A 48 -0.24 1.65 6.08
N LYS A 49 -0.22 2.02 7.36
CA LYS A 49 0.48 3.25 7.75
C LYS A 49 2.00 3.05 7.54
N PRO A 50 2.79 4.10 7.34
CA PRO A 50 4.25 3.98 7.24
C PRO A 50 4.85 3.24 8.44
N ASP A 51 4.36 3.52 9.65
CA ASP A 51 4.77 2.88 10.91
C ASP A 51 4.30 1.43 11.07
N ASP A 52 3.46 0.92 10.16
CA ASP A 52 3.15 -0.52 10.08
C ASP A 52 4.08 -1.23 9.07
N SER A 53 5.12 -0.54 8.59
CA SER A 53 6.05 -0.99 7.55
C SER A 53 7.49 -0.50 7.84
N LEU A 54 8.33 -0.37 6.81
CA LEU A 54 9.69 0.15 6.96
C LEU A 54 9.77 1.62 7.37
N GLY A 55 8.66 2.38 7.33
CA GLY A 55 8.59 3.74 7.87
C GLY A 55 8.93 3.83 9.36
N LEU A 56 8.85 2.71 10.09
CA LEU A 56 9.35 2.59 11.48
C LEU A 56 10.84 2.91 11.66
N LEU A 57 11.63 2.82 10.59
CA LEU A 57 13.07 3.07 10.62
C LEU A 57 13.40 4.54 10.29
N GLU A 58 12.39 5.35 9.97
CA GLU A 58 12.58 6.79 9.83
C GLU A 58 12.69 7.37 11.24
N ASP A 59 13.92 7.72 11.64
CA ASP A 59 14.16 8.41 12.91
C ASP A 59 13.30 9.69 12.92
N GLY A 60 12.35 9.78 13.85
CA GLY A 60 11.48 10.93 14.05
C GLY A 60 12.22 12.16 14.60
N ASP A 61 13.34 12.54 13.99
CA ASP A 61 14.18 13.66 14.42
C ASP A 61 14.30 14.72 13.33
N ALA A 62 13.29 15.58 13.28
CA ALA A 62 13.48 16.96 12.87
C ALA A 62 12.67 17.86 13.82
N GLY A 63 13.12 17.93 15.08
CA GLY A 63 12.93 19.15 15.87
C GLY A 63 12.16 18.98 17.17
N GLU A 64 12.84 18.50 18.22
CA GLU A 64 12.76 19.14 19.53
C GLU A 64 14.06 18.84 20.30
N ALA A 65 15.10 19.61 20.00
CA ALA A 65 16.24 19.70 20.90
C ALA A 65 15.73 20.23 22.26
N PRO A 66 16.14 19.64 23.40
CA PRO A 66 15.71 20.13 24.71
C PRO A 66 16.26 21.55 24.86
N GLN A 67 15.36 22.53 25.01
CA GLN A 67 15.74 23.87 25.43
C GLN A 67 16.33 23.74 26.83
N GLY A 68 17.66 23.64 26.88
CA GLY A 68 18.43 23.86 28.07
C GLY A 68 18.11 25.27 28.57
N THR A 69 17.63 25.30 29.81
CA THR A 69 17.69 26.44 30.73
C THR A 69 18.93 27.29 30.51
N ASP A 70 18.76 28.60 30.33
CA ASP A 70 19.78 29.55 30.75
C ASP A 70 19.17 30.55 31.73
N ARG A 71 19.97 30.86 32.74
CA ARG A 71 19.65 31.62 33.96
C ARG A 71 19.58 33.12 33.71
#